data_AF-A0A5E4Q9S4-F1
#
_entry.id   AF-A0A5E4Q9S4-F1
#
_cell.length_a   1.000
_cell.length_b   1.000
_cell.length_c   1.000
_cell.angle_alpha   90.00
_cell.angle_beta   90.00
_cell.angle_gamma   90.00
#
_symmetry.space_group_name_H-M   'P 1'
#
loop_
_entity.id
_entity.type
_entity.pdbx_description
1 polymer ?
#
loop_
_entity_poly.entity_id
_entity_poly.type
_entity_poly.pdbx_seq_one_letter_code
_entity_poly.pdbx_strand_id
1 'polypeptide(L)'
;MEYSNYRQFAYTLNISVHVLNIIYLCVQLSPLLYRPEFKILANVQPRFFTCWTFLCQILHAAVGLHCEKLLRQNRHRDDYKLPQKLRDFRDILFASFVWPSTWVTLIVFWTLCTYDKSLVFPFYTDKFVNPVSNHIMHTFIVPMAFLEVIYQRRRTPISHKKNLYYLLFFYMLYFFVGVTSEFSIRRSSKNVIAILNPYNNSYRVY
;
A
#
# COMPACT_ATOMS: atom_id res chain seq x y z
N MET A 1 -21.40 21.13 1.35
CA MET A 1 -21.12 20.58 2.70
C MET A 1 -21.83 19.26 3.00
N GLU A 2 -22.83 18.86 2.21
CA GLU A 2 -23.79 17.76 2.46
C GLU A 2 -23.24 16.42 3.00
N TYR A 3 -22.00 16.02 2.65
CA TYR A 3 -21.37 14.78 3.17
C TYR A 3 -20.04 14.98 3.92
N SER A 4 -19.79 16.18 4.46
CA SER A 4 -18.52 16.50 5.13
C SER A 4 -18.21 15.55 6.30
N ASN A 5 -19.20 15.27 7.14
CA ASN A 5 -19.00 14.39 8.30
C ASN A 5 -18.68 12.94 7.88
N TYR A 6 -19.37 12.42 6.86
CA TYR A 6 -19.11 11.08 6.33
C TYR A 6 -17.71 10.95 5.72
N ARG A 7 -17.25 11.95 4.95
CA ARG A 7 -15.89 11.95 4.41
C ARG A 7 -14.84 11.96 5.51
N GLN A 8 -15.01 12.80 6.52
CA GLN A 8 -14.07 12.88 7.63
C GLN A 8 -14.02 11.60 8.45
N PHE A 9 -15.18 11.01 8.72
CA PHE A 9 -15.24 9.70 9.35
C PHE A 9 -14.48 8.66 8.51
N ALA A 10 -14.77 8.56 7.21
CA ALA A 10 -14.11 7.61 6.32
C ALA A 10 -12.58 7.80 6.30
N TYR A 11 -12.09 9.04 6.15
CA TYR A 11 -10.65 9.30 6.15
C TYR A 11 -9.99 9.01 7.50
N THR A 12 -10.63 9.39 8.60
CA THR A 12 -10.10 9.15 9.96
C THR A 12 -10.06 7.66 10.28
N LEU A 13 -11.11 6.93 9.89
CA LEU A 13 -11.18 5.48 10.04
C LEU A 13 -10.11 4.80 9.19
N ASN A 14 -9.94 5.22 7.94
CA ASN A 14 -8.94 4.64 7.03
C ASN A 14 -7.51 4.79 7.58
N ILE A 15 -7.15 6.00 8.02
CA ILE A 15 -5.85 6.27 8.63
C ILE A 15 -5.68 5.44 9.91
N SER A 16 -6.67 5.50 10.81
CA SER A 16 -6.60 4.80 12.09
C SER A 16 -6.41 3.30 11.92
N VAL A 17 -7.23 2.66 11.09
CA VAL A 17 -7.18 1.21 10.86
C VAL A 17 -5.84 0.79 10.26
N HIS A 18 -5.34 1.50 9.25
CA HIS A 18 -4.06 1.13 8.64
C HIS A 18 -2.87 1.42 9.56
N VAL A 19 -2.83 2.57 10.25
CA VAL A 19 -1.74 2.90 11.18
C VAL A 19 -1.71 1.91 12.36
N LEU A 20 -2.86 1.59 12.94
CA LEU A 20 -2.95 0.59 14.01
C LEU A 20 -2.52 -0.80 13.52
N ASN A 21 -2.89 -1.17 12.30
CA ASN A 21 -2.45 -2.45 11.72
C ASN A 21 -0.94 -2.49 11.46
N ILE A 22 -0.34 -1.38 11.01
CA ILE A 22 1.12 -1.27 10.85
C ILE A 22 1.81 -1.41 12.20
N ILE A 23 1.33 -0.70 13.23
CA ILE A 23 1.86 -0.79 14.59
C ILE A 23 1.73 -2.23 15.11
N TYR A 24 0.57 -2.85 14.93
CA TYR A 24 0.34 -4.26 15.29
C TYR A 24 1.36 -5.18 14.63
N LEU A 25 1.54 -5.10 13.31
CA LEU A 25 2.49 -5.94 12.57
C LEU A 25 3.93 -5.70 13.03
N CYS A 26 4.34 -4.45 13.29
CA CYS A 26 5.66 -4.12 13.82
C CYS A 26 5.89 -4.73 15.21
N VAL A 27 4.91 -4.63 16.11
CA VAL A 27 4.97 -5.19 17.46
C VAL A 27 5.06 -6.72 17.42
N GLN A 28 4.27 -7.38 16.56
CA GLN A 28 4.28 -8.84 16.42
C GLN A 28 5.56 -9.36 15.75
N LEU A 29 6.12 -8.61 14.79
CA LEU A 29 7.34 -8.98 14.09
C LEU A 29 8.60 -8.78 14.94
N SER A 30 8.64 -7.71 15.76
CA SER A 30 9.79 -7.33 16.59
C SER A 30 10.44 -8.49 17.37
N PRO A 31 9.71 -9.30 18.17
CA PRO A 31 10.31 -10.40 18.93
C PRO A 31 10.81 -11.55 18.03
N LEU A 32 10.43 -11.60 16.75
CA LEU A 32 10.85 -12.62 15.80
C LEU A 32 12.11 -12.20 15.01
N LEU A 33 12.48 -10.92 15.05
CA LEU A 33 13.61 -10.37 14.30
C LEU A 33 14.98 -10.92 14.72
N TYR A 34 15.08 -11.67 15.82
CA TYR A 34 16.33 -12.35 16.16
C TYR A 34 16.71 -13.42 15.13
N ARG A 35 15.73 -14.03 14.45
CA ARG A 35 15.99 -15.05 13.43
C ARG A 35 16.23 -14.43 12.05
N PRO A 36 17.18 -14.96 11.26
CA PRO A 36 17.58 -14.37 9.98
C PRO A 36 16.44 -14.31 8.96
N GLU A 37 15.54 -15.29 8.94
CA GLU A 37 14.40 -15.35 8.02
C GLU A 37 13.43 -14.16 8.19
N PHE A 38 13.20 -13.71 9.43
CA PHE A 38 12.34 -12.57 9.72
C PHE A 38 13.03 -11.23 9.43
N LYS A 39 14.35 -11.13 9.59
CA LYS A 39 15.11 -9.95 9.17
C LYS A 39 15.05 -9.75 7.65
N ILE A 40 15.23 -10.85 6.90
CA ILE A 40 15.10 -10.81 5.43
C ILE A 40 13.68 -10.39 5.07
N LEU A 41 12.67 -10.99 5.70
CA LEU A 41 11.27 -10.64 5.46
C LEU A 41 10.99 -9.16 5.73
N ALA A 42 11.42 -8.63 6.87
CA ALA A 42 11.26 -7.21 7.22
C ALA A 42 11.91 -6.28 6.18
N ASN A 43 13.08 -6.64 5.67
CA ASN A 43 13.78 -5.87 4.65
C ASN A 43 13.09 -5.91 3.27
N VAL A 44 12.39 -7.00 2.95
CA VAL A 44 11.66 -7.11 1.68
C VAL A 44 10.23 -6.58 1.76
N GLN A 45 9.63 -6.48 2.94
CA GLN A 45 8.25 -6.03 3.14
C GLN A 45 7.88 -4.73 2.39
N PRO A 46 8.69 -3.65 2.43
CA PRO A 46 8.37 -2.41 1.72
C PRO A 46 8.25 -2.56 0.19
N ARG A 47 8.74 -3.67 -0.37
CA ARG A 47 8.69 -3.98 -1.80
C ARG A 47 7.36 -4.62 -2.21
N PHE A 48 6.51 -5.06 -1.28
CA PHE A 48 5.20 -5.60 -1.61
C PHE A 48 4.24 -4.51 -2.09
N PHE A 49 3.51 -4.78 -3.18
CA PHE A 49 2.51 -3.84 -3.72
C PHE A 49 1.44 -3.44 -2.70
N THR A 50 1.08 -4.35 -1.79
CA THR A 50 0.15 -4.09 -0.69
C THR A 50 0.61 -2.91 0.16
N CYS A 51 1.91 -2.82 0.45
CA CYS A 51 2.48 -1.71 1.20
C CYS A 51 2.32 -0.38 0.46
N TRP A 52 2.53 -0.38 -0.84
CA TRP A 52 2.36 0.80 -1.67
C TRP A 52 0.88 1.23 -1.69
N THR A 53 -0.03 0.27 -1.78
CA THR A 53 -1.47 0.52 -1.83
C THR A 53 -2.00 1.14 -0.54
N PHE A 54 -1.70 0.57 0.63
CA PHE A 54 -2.17 1.17 1.89
C PHE A 54 -1.44 2.49 2.20
N LEU A 55 -0.18 2.68 1.77
CA LEU A 55 0.50 3.97 1.91
C LEU A 55 -0.19 5.05 1.07
N CYS A 56 -0.56 4.74 -0.17
CA CYS A 56 -1.36 5.64 -1.02
C CYS A 56 -2.73 5.94 -0.40
N GLN A 57 -3.39 4.94 0.21
CA GLN A 57 -4.66 5.12 0.93
C GLN A 57 -4.51 6.08 2.12
N ILE A 58 -3.49 5.89 2.96
CA ILE A 58 -3.20 6.77 4.10
C ILE A 58 -2.90 8.19 3.62
N LEU A 59 -2.04 8.34 2.61
CA LEU A 59 -1.68 9.64 2.04
C LEU A 59 -2.91 10.37 1.49
N HIS A 60 -3.74 9.66 0.74
CA HIS A 60 -4.98 10.21 0.19
C HIS A 60 -5.96 10.62 1.28
N ALA A 61 -6.16 9.77 2.29
CA ALA A 61 -7.02 10.09 3.42
C ALA A 61 -6.50 11.30 4.22
N ALA A 62 -5.19 11.43 4.40
CA ALA A 62 -4.57 12.58 5.07
C ALA A 62 -4.80 13.88 4.29
N VAL A 63 -4.61 13.85 2.95
CA VAL A 63 -4.92 14.98 2.06
C VAL A 63 -6.41 15.31 2.10
N GLY A 64 -7.27 14.28 2.13
CA GLY A 64 -8.73 14.40 2.28
C GLY A 64 -9.13 15.11 3.57
N LEU A 65 -8.59 14.70 4.72
CA LEU A 65 -8.80 15.37 6.01
C LEU A 65 -8.30 16.81 6.01
N HIS A 66 -7.15 17.06 5.38
CA HIS A 66 -6.63 18.41 5.25
C HIS A 66 -7.60 19.30 4.45
N CYS A 67 -8.12 18.80 3.32
CA CYS A 67 -9.15 19.50 2.54
C CYS A 67 -10.41 19.79 3.37
N GLU A 68 -10.88 18.81 4.13
CA GLU A 68 -12.06 18.96 5.00
C GLU A 68 -11.84 19.98 6.12
N LYS A 69 -10.62 19.99 6.72
CA LYS A 69 -10.23 20.99 7.72
C LYS A 69 -10.27 22.40 7.14
N LEU A 70 -9.70 22.62 5.95
CA LEU A 70 -9.71 23.92 5.28
C LEU A 70 -11.13 24.39 4.95
N LEU A 71 -11.97 23.50 4.45
CA LEU A 71 -13.39 23.80 4.18
C LEU A 71 -14.12 24.21 5.46
N ARG A 72 -13.88 23.52 6.58
CA ARG A 72 -14.49 23.86 7.87
C ARG A 72 -14.00 25.18 8.43
N GLN A 73 -12.69 25.45 8.37
CA GLN A 73 -12.09 26.70 8.83
C GLN A 73 -12.66 27.92 8.10
N ASN A 74 -13.03 27.75 6.82
CA ASN A 74 -13.57 28.80 5.98
C ASN A 74 -15.09 28.70 5.78
N ARG A 75 -15.81 27.96 6.64
CA ARG A 75 -17.27 27.75 6.51
C ARG A 75 -18.11 29.03 6.53
N HIS A 76 -17.55 30.12 7.04
CA HIS A 76 -18.20 31.44 7.13
C HIS A 76 -18.09 32.26 5.83
N ARG A 77 -17.28 31.78 4.87
CA ARG A 77 -17.07 32.43 3.57
C ARG A 77 -17.81 31.61 2.51
N ASP A 78 -18.95 32.11 2.06
CA ASP A 78 -19.81 31.40 1.10
C ASP A 78 -19.15 31.18 -0.27
N ASP A 79 -18.16 31.99 -0.62
CA ASP A 79 -17.40 31.92 -1.86
C ASP A 79 -16.13 31.05 -1.76
N TYR A 80 -15.79 30.58 -0.56
CA TYR A 80 -14.54 29.86 -0.36
C TYR A 80 -14.52 28.52 -1.09
N LYS A 81 -13.44 28.33 -1.86
CA LYS A 81 -13.14 27.09 -2.56
C LYS A 81 -11.72 26.67 -2.21
N LEU A 82 -11.51 25.36 -2.10
CA LEU A 82 -10.18 24.80 -1.89
C LEU A 82 -9.18 25.33 -2.95
N PRO A 83 -7.88 25.41 -2.65
CA PRO A 83 -6.88 25.69 -3.68
C PRO A 83 -6.97 24.67 -4.82
N GLN A 84 -6.94 25.13 -6.08
CA GLN A 84 -7.10 24.24 -7.24
C GLN A 84 -6.05 23.13 -7.26
N LYS A 85 -4.78 23.48 -7.03
CA LYS A 85 -3.68 22.51 -6.96
C LYS A 85 -3.92 21.41 -5.92
N LEU A 86 -4.49 21.75 -4.76
CA LEU A 86 -4.78 20.79 -3.70
C LEU A 86 -5.91 19.83 -4.11
N ARG A 87 -6.98 20.35 -4.72
CA ARG A 87 -8.06 19.51 -5.27
C ARG A 87 -7.53 18.58 -6.37
N ASP A 88 -6.77 19.13 -7.32
CA ASP A 88 -6.20 18.37 -8.43
C ASP A 88 -5.26 17.28 -7.92
N PHE A 89 -4.42 17.60 -6.93
CA PHE A 89 -3.53 16.62 -6.31
C PHE A 89 -4.32 15.48 -5.65
N ARG A 90 -5.33 15.78 -4.82
CA ARG A 90 -6.18 14.77 -4.20
C ARG A 90 -6.91 13.90 -5.24
N ASP A 91 -7.39 14.53 -6.31
CA ASP A 91 -8.14 13.84 -7.36
C ASP A 91 -7.24 12.94 -8.21
N ILE A 92 -6.03 13.40 -8.56
CA ILE A 92 -5.00 12.59 -9.22
C ILE A 92 -4.55 11.44 -8.32
N LEU A 93 -4.31 11.74 -7.03
CA LEU A 93 -3.86 10.75 -6.05
C LEU A 93 -4.84 9.58 -5.96
N PHE A 94 -6.13 9.89 -5.93
CA PHE A 94 -7.16 8.86 -5.92
C PHE A 94 -7.28 8.13 -7.25
N ALA A 95 -7.49 8.87 -8.34
CA ALA A 95 -7.85 8.28 -9.64
C ALA A 95 -6.68 7.50 -10.26
N SER A 96 -5.44 7.92 -10.02
CA SER A 96 -4.25 7.32 -10.64
C SER A 96 -3.58 6.29 -9.75
N PHE A 97 -3.76 6.34 -8.43
CA PHE A 97 -3.05 5.43 -7.52
C PHE A 97 -4.02 4.63 -6.66
N VAL A 98 -4.80 5.27 -5.78
CA VAL A 98 -5.64 4.55 -4.80
C VAL A 98 -6.65 3.64 -5.47
N TRP A 99 -7.44 4.18 -6.41
CA TRP A 99 -8.52 3.44 -7.04
C TRP A 99 -8.03 2.18 -7.79
N PRO A 100 -7.14 2.29 -8.78
CA PRO A 100 -6.64 1.11 -9.50
C PRO A 100 -5.82 0.16 -8.61
N SER A 101 -4.99 0.67 -7.70
CA SER A 101 -4.16 -0.19 -6.84
C SER A 101 -4.98 -0.99 -5.84
N THR A 102 -6.13 -0.46 -5.42
CA THR A 102 -7.09 -1.16 -4.54
C THR A 102 -7.60 -2.44 -5.21
N TRP A 103 -8.00 -2.35 -6.48
CA TRP A 103 -8.49 -3.50 -7.25
C TRP A 103 -7.39 -4.50 -7.54
N VAL A 104 -6.21 -4.04 -7.96
CA VAL A 104 -5.07 -4.91 -8.20
C VAL A 104 -4.68 -5.65 -6.93
N THR A 105 -4.57 -4.96 -5.79
CA THR A 105 -4.25 -5.59 -4.51
C THR A 105 -5.30 -6.60 -4.09
N LEU A 106 -6.59 -6.28 -4.18
CA LEU A 106 -7.66 -7.21 -3.84
C LEU A 106 -7.60 -8.47 -4.73
N ILE A 107 -7.65 -8.29 -6.04
CA ILE A 107 -7.81 -9.39 -7.00
C ILE A 107 -6.58 -10.28 -6.98
N VAL A 108 -5.39 -9.70 -7.20
CA VAL A 108 -4.15 -10.48 -7.30
C VAL A 108 -3.86 -11.20 -5.99
N PHE A 109 -4.02 -10.51 -4.85
CA PHE A 109 -3.78 -11.15 -3.55
C PHE A 109 -4.70 -12.33 -3.31
N TRP A 110 -6.02 -12.14 -3.43
CA TRP A 110 -6.95 -13.22 -3.10
C TRP A 110 -6.85 -14.36 -4.10
N THR A 111 -6.68 -14.09 -5.40
CA THR A 111 -6.44 -15.13 -6.40
C THR A 111 -5.23 -15.98 -6.03
N LEU A 112 -4.08 -15.37 -5.73
CA LEU A 112 -2.87 -16.10 -5.36
C LEU A 112 -3.04 -16.80 -4.01
N CYS A 113 -3.60 -16.12 -3.01
CA CYS A 113 -3.78 -16.67 -1.66
C CYS A 113 -4.74 -17.87 -1.63
N THR A 114 -5.78 -17.89 -2.47
CA THR A 114 -6.70 -19.03 -2.58
C THR A 114 -6.16 -20.15 -3.45
N TYR A 115 -5.32 -19.83 -4.44
CA TYR A 115 -4.70 -20.82 -5.31
C TYR A 115 -3.57 -21.56 -4.57
N ASP A 116 -2.58 -20.80 -4.08
CA ASP A 116 -1.49 -21.30 -3.24
C ASP A 116 -0.88 -20.14 -2.46
N LYS A 117 -1.18 -20.12 -1.16
CA LYS A 117 -0.71 -19.12 -0.21
C LYS A 117 0.82 -19.01 -0.14
N SER A 118 1.54 -20.11 -0.43
CA SER A 118 3.00 -20.11 -0.42
C SER A 118 3.61 -19.23 -1.52
N LEU A 119 2.84 -18.91 -2.57
CA LEU A 119 3.23 -17.96 -3.63
C LEU A 119 3.25 -16.51 -3.15
N VAL A 120 2.44 -16.19 -2.14
CA VAL A 120 2.35 -14.82 -1.61
C VAL A 120 3.37 -14.62 -0.51
N PHE A 121 3.48 -15.57 0.41
CA PHE A 121 4.42 -15.50 1.50
C PHE A 121 4.77 -16.87 2.10
N PRO A 122 5.95 -17.00 2.73
CA PRO A 122 6.36 -18.24 3.41
C PRO A 122 5.45 -18.62 4.58
N PHE A 123 5.32 -19.92 4.88
CA PHE A 123 4.46 -20.45 5.95
C PHE A 123 4.69 -19.83 7.34
N TYR A 124 5.88 -19.31 7.62
CA TYR A 124 6.21 -18.71 8.92
C TYR A 124 5.63 -17.31 9.14
N THR A 125 5.04 -16.67 8.12
CA THR A 125 4.38 -15.36 8.29
C THR A 125 3.08 -15.44 9.09
N ASP A 126 2.44 -16.61 9.13
CA ASP A 126 1.25 -16.86 9.94
C ASP A 126 1.50 -16.68 11.45
N LYS A 127 2.77 -16.63 11.86
CA LYS A 127 3.17 -16.34 13.24
C LYS A 127 2.93 -14.88 13.66
N PHE A 128 2.82 -13.95 12.71
CA PHE A 128 2.63 -12.53 13.02
C PHE A 128 1.52 -11.85 12.20
N VAL A 129 1.19 -12.38 11.02
CA VAL A 129 0.03 -11.92 10.23
C VAL A 129 -1.17 -12.78 10.57
N ASN A 130 -2.07 -12.23 11.39
CA ASN A 130 -3.34 -12.89 11.69
C ASN A 130 -4.39 -12.62 10.58
N PRO A 131 -5.53 -13.36 10.58
CA PRO A 131 -6.58 -13.18 9.57
C PRO A 131 -7.16 -11.76 9.53
N VAL A 132 -7.28 -11.09 10.68
CA VAL A 132 -7.82 -9.72 10.75
C VAL A 132 -6.90 -8.73 10.05
N SER A 133 -5.60 -8.79 10.35
CA SER A 133 -4.57 -7.97 9.72
C SER A 133 -4.54 -8.21 8.21
N ASN A 134 -4.68 -9.47 7.79
CA ASN A 134 -4.77 -9.85 6.39
C ASN A 134 -5.97 -9.17 5.69
N HIS A 135 -7.17 -9.25 6.28
CA HIS A 135 -8.35 -8.58 5.73
C HIS A 135 -8.23 -7.04 5.76
N ILE A 136 -7.57 -6.45 6.75
CA ILE A 136 -7.30 -5.01 6.78
C ILE A 136 -6.44 -4.59 5.57
N MET A 137 -5.40 -5.36 5.26
CA MET A 137 -4.49 -5.03 4.16
C MET A 137 -5.11 -5.27 2.77
N HIS A 138 -5.99 -6.27 2.65
CA HIS A 138 -6.40 -6.78 1.33
C HIS A 138 -7.88 -6.61 0.99
N THR A 139 -8.76 -6.44 1.98
CA THR A 139 -10.21 -6.31 1.77
C THR A 139 -10.72 -4.95 2.22
N PHE A 140 -10.30 -4.46 3.40
CA PHE A 140 -10.78 -3.21 3.98
C PHE A 140 -10.48 -1.96 3.14
N ILE A 141 -9.44 -2.01 2.32
CA ILE A 141 -9.09 -0.97 1.34
C ILE A 141 -10.22 -0.70 0.33
N VAL A 142 -11.06 -1.69 0.02
CA VAL A 142 -12.15 -1.61 -0.96
C VAL A 142 -13.30 -0.74 -0.47
N PRO A 143 -13.97 -1.01 0.67
CA PRO A 143 -15.05 -0.15 1.15
C PRO A 143 -14.57 1.29 1.36
N MET A 144 -13.34 1.52 1.82
CA MET A 144 -12.81 2.89 1.97
C MET A 144 -12.68 3.61 0.62
N ALA A 145 -12.20 2.91 -0.42
CA ALA A 145 -12.16 3.46 -1.77
C ALA A 145 -13.58 3.74 -2.33
N PHE A 146 -14.56 2.88 -2.05
CA PHE A 146 -15.96 3.10 -2.43
C PHE A 146 -16.60 4.27 -1.70
N LEU A 147 -16.39 4.42 -0.39
CA LEU A 147 -16.90 5.56 0.38
C LEU A 147 -16.40 6.88 -0.19
N GLU A 148 -15.16 6.91 -0.68
CA GLU A 148 -14.64 8.07 -1.40
C GLU A 148 -15.41 8.32 -2.72
N VAL A 149 -15.69 7.29 -3.52
CA VAL A 149 -16.51 7.46 -4.75
C VAL A 149 -17.91 7.98 -4.43
N ILE A 150 -18.54 7.48 -3.36
CA ILE A 150 -19.91 7.83 -2.97
C ILE A 150 -19.98 9.27 -2.42
N TYR A 151 -19.13 9.61 -1.44
CA TYR A 151 -19.25 10.86 -0.69
C TYR A 151 -18.43 12.01 -1.23
N GLN A 152 -17.40 11.74 -2.04
CA GLN A 152 -16.58 12.78 -2.66
C GLN A 152 -17.05 13.04 -4.09
N ARG A 153 -17.80 14.13 -4.26
CA ARG A 153 -18.11 14.65 -5.60
C ARG A 153 -16.79 15.05 -6.28
N ARG A 154 -16.45 14.36 -7.37
CA ARG A 154 -15.35 14.71 -8.26
C ARG A 154 -15.91 15.35 -9.51
N ARG A 155 -15.13 16.26 -10.11
CA ARG A 155 -15.41 16.70 -11.47
C ARG A 155 -14.83 15.67 -12.41
N THR A 156 -15.61 15.23 -13.40
CA THR A 156 -15.08 14.42 -14.48
C THR A 156 -13.98 15.22 -15.18
N PRO A 157 -12.74 14.70 -15.28
CA PRO A 157 -11.70 15.41 -15.98
C PRO A 157 -12.04 15.48 -17.47
N ILE A 158 -11.64 16.57 -18.14
CA ILE A 158 -11.82 16.73 -19.59
C ILE A 158 -11.02 15.65 -20.36
N SER A 159 -9.93 15.15 -19.76
CA SER A 159 -9.09 14.10 -20.32
C SER A 159 -8.50 13.22 -19.23
N HIS A 160 -8.47 11.91 -19.47
CA HIS A 160 -7.86 10.93 -18.57
C HIS A 160 -6.36 10.70 -18.86
N LYS A 161 -5.77 11.34 -19.88
CA LYS A 161 -4.37 11.13 -20.29
C LYS A 161 -3.38 11.36 -19.14
N LYS A 162 -3.60 12.39 -18.33
CA LYS A 162 -2.74 12.71 -17.18
C LYS A 162 -2.77 11.61 -16.13
N ASN A 163 -3.95 11.10 -15.79
CA ASN A 163 -4.11 10.01 -14.83
C ASN A 163 -3.49 8.71 -15.36
N LEU A 164 -3.67 8.42 -16.66
CA LEU A 164 -3.05 7.28 -17.31
C LEU A 164 -1.52 7.36 -17.31
N TYR A 165 -0.96 8.53 -17.57
CA TYR A 165 0.49 8.75 -17.50
C TYR A 165 1.04 8.45 -16.10
N TYR A 166 0.42 8.98 -15.04
CA TYR A 166 0.87 8.71 -13.67
C TYR A 166 0.67 7.25 -13.26
N LEU A 167 -0.43 6.63 -13.69
CA LEU A 167 -0.70 5.22 -13.48
C LEU A 167 0.40 4.34 -14.09
N LEU A 168 0.72 4.59 -15.37
CA LEU A 168 1.76 3.86 -16.10
C LEU A 168 3.11 4.06 -15.43
N PHE A 169 3.47 5.29 -15.09
CA PHE A 169 4.71 5.58 -14.37
C PHE A 169 4.78 4.81 -13.04
N PHE A 170 3.68 4.80 -12.27
CA PHE A 170 3.61 4.10 -10.99
C PHE A 170 3.82 2.59 -11.12
N TYR A 171 3.14 1.95 -12.07
CA TYR A 171 3.29 0.51 -12.29
C TYR A 171 4.64 0.15 -12.90
N MET A 172 5.22 0.99 -13.76
CA MET A 172 6.58 0.81 -14.26
C MET A 172 7.61 0.91 -13.13
N LEU A 173 7.43 1.87 -12.21
CA LEU A 173 8.26 1.99 -11.02
C LEU A 173 8.13 0.74 -10.13
N TYR A 174 6.91 0.26 -9.89
CA TYR A 174 6.69 -0.96 -9.12
C TYR A 174 7.31 -2.19 -9.81
N PHE A 175 7.17 -2.31 -11.12
CA PHE A 175 7.79 -3.38 -11.91
C PHE A 175 9.32 -3.35 -11.78
N PHE A 176 9.93 -2.16 -11.88
CA PHE A 176 11.37 -2.00 -11.66
C PHE A 176 11.81 -2.41 -10.25
N VAL A 177 11.02 -2.06 -9.23
CA VAL A 177 11.25 -2.55 -7.85
C VAL A 177 11.14 -4.07 -7.80
N GLY A 178 10.16 -4.68 -8.46
CA GLY A 178 10.03 -6.14 -8.56
C GLY A 178 11.27 -6.80 -9.16
N VAL A 179 11.74 -6.32 -10.32
CA VAL A 179 12.93 -6.85 -11.01
C VAL A 179 14.16 -6.74 -10.10
N THR A 180 14.42 -5.57 -9.53
CA THR A 180 15.57 -5.37 -8.63
C THR A 180 15.47 -6.20 -7.34
N SER A 181 14.24 -6.48 -6.88
CA SER A 181 13.99 -7.33 -5.72
C SER A 181 14.38 -8.77 -5.97
N GLU A 182 14.04 -9.34 -7.13
CA GLU A 182 14.45 -10.69 -7.51
C GLU A 182 15.97 -10.83 -7.56
N PHE A 183 16.66 -9.87 -8.18
CA PHE A 183 18.13 -9.86 -8.21
C PHE A 183 18.72 -9.79 -6.79
N SER A 184 18.17 -8.94 -5.93
CA SER A 184 18.58 -8.78 -4.54
C SER A 184 18.38 -10.07 -3.73
N ILE A 185 17.23 -10.74 -3.86
CA ILE A 185 16.91 -11.98 -3.15
C ILE A 185 17.80 -13.13 -3.64
N ARG A 186 17.98 -13.29 -4.97
CA ARG A 186 18.86 -14.32 -5.54
C ARG A 186 20.31 -14.16 -5.07
N ARG A 187 20.81 -12.93 -4.99
CA ARG A 187 22.16 -12.64 -4.46
C ARG A 187 22.27 -13.01 -2.98
N SER A 188 21.28 -12.65 -2.17
CA SER A 188 21.26 -12.97 -0.74
C SER A 188 21.22 -14.49 -0.50
N SER A 189 20.41 -15.22 -1.27
CA SER A 189 20.34 -16.69 -1.22
C SER A 189 21.68 -17.35 -1.57
N LYS A 190 22.37 -16.89 -2.61
CA LYS A 190 23.71 -17.40 -2.97
C LYS A 190 24.73 -17.19 -1.85
N ASN A 191 24.71 -16.03 -1.20
CA ASN A 191 25.62 -15.74 -0.08
C ASN A 191 25.33 -16.63 1.13
N VAL A 192 24.06 -16.89 1.46
CA VAL A 192 23.67 -17.80 2.55
C VAL A 192 24.09 -19.24 2.26
N ILE A 193 23.89 -19.72 1.02
CA ILE A 193 24.34 -21.06 0.61
C ILE A 193 25.87 -21.17 0.71
N ALA A 194 26.62 -20.13 0.31
CA ALA A 194 28.08 -20.12 0.43
C ALA A 194 28.58 -20.16 1.89
N ILE A 195 27.86 -19.52 2.82
CA ILE A 195 28.18 -19.55 4.25
C ILE A 195 27.85 -20.92 4.86
N LEU A 196 26.75 -21.54 4.45
CA LEU A 196 26.30 -22.84 4.97
C LEU A 196 27.04 -24.03 4.34
N ASN A 197 27.68 -23.83 3.18
CA ASN A 197 28.46 -24.86 2.51
C ASN A 197 29.86 -24.35 2.09
N PRO A 198 30.74 -24.03 3.07
CA PRO A 198 32.07 -23.48 2.79
C PRO A 198 32.99 -24.50 2.08
N TYR A 199 32.70 -25.79 2.18
CA TYR A 199 33.53 -26.88 1.63
C TYR A 199 33.26 -27.22 0.16
N ASN A 200 32.23 -26.63 -0.47
CA ASN A 200 31.91 -26.91 -1.87
C ASN A 200 32.44 -25.83 -2.85
N ASN A 201 33.13 -24.81 -2.32
CA ASN A 201 33.74 -23.74 -3.12
C ASN A 201 35.17 -24.06 -3.59
N SER A 202 35.74 -25.19 -3.18
CA SER A 202 37.07 -25.67 -3.56
C SER A 202 37.12 -26.40 -4.91
N TYR A 203 35.97 -26.62 -5.58
CA TYR A 203 35.92 -27.33 -6.88
C TYR A 203 35.58 -26.43 -8.08
N ARG A 204 35.69 -25.09 -7.94
CA ARG A 204 35.59 -24.16 -9.07
C ARG A 204 36.88 -23.34 -9.22
N VAL A 205 37.98 -24.04 -9.43
CA VAL A 205 39.14 -23.52 -10.17
C VAL A 205 39.37 -24.53 -11.27
N TYR A 206 38.86 -24.23 -12.47
CA TYR A 206 39.42 -24.51 -13.81
C TYR A 206 38.51 -23.82 -14.83
#